data_AF-A0AA36A749-F1
#
_entry.id   AF-A0AA36A749-F1
#
_cell.length_a   1.000
_cell.length_b   1.000
_cell.length_c   1.000
_cell.angle_alpha   90.00
_cell.angle_beta   90.00
_cell.angle_gamma   90.00
#
_symmetry.space_group_name_H-M   'P 1'
#
loop_
_entity.id
_entity.type
_entity.pdbx_description
1 polymer ?
#
loop_
_entity_poly.entity_id
_entity_poly.type
_entity_poly.pdbx_seq_one_letter_code
_entity_poly.pdbx_strand_id
1 'polypeptide(L)' 'MYSRPLIIFLMMMLTASCVRNLPAKPEVTDTACDWVKPIYGTDHDWDVLEQQTKKDILAHNKAWQVNCQKSGRSSQ' A
#
# COMPACT_ATOMS: atom_id res chain seq x y z
N MET A 1 49.21 -25.96 -17.17
CA MET A 1 49.23 -24.48 -17.21
C MET A 1 47.88 -23.88 -17.61
N TYR A 2 46.75 -24.50 -17.23
CA TYR A 2 45.39 -24.06 -17.61
C TYR A 2 44.52 -23.62 -16.42
N SER A 3 45.05 -23.59 -15.20
CA SER A 3 44.22 -23.44 -14.00
C SER A 3 43.71 -22.03 -13.74
N ARG A 4 44.53 -20.99 -13.94
CA ARG A 4 44.17 -19.63 -13.50
C ARG A 4 43.11 -18.94 -14.38
N PRO A 5 43.21 -18.94 -15.73
CA PRO A 5 42.19 -18.28 -16.56
C PRO A 5 40.86 -19.04 -16.56
N LEU A 6 40.90 -20.38 -16.45
CA LEU A 6 39.71 -21.22 -16.49
C LEU A 6 38.88 -21.10 -15.21
N ILE A 7 39.52 -20.97 -14.03
CA ILE A 7 38.82 -20.70 -12.76
C ILE A 7 38.12 -19.34 -12.79
N ILE A 8 38.75 -18.30 -13.35
CA ILE A 8 38.16 -16.97 -13.48
C ILE A 8 36.95 -17.01 -14.42
N PHE A 9 37.06 -17.72 -15.54
CA PHE A 9 35.96 -17.90 -16.50
C PHE A 9 34.78 -18.67 -15.89
N LEU A 10 35.08 -19.72 -15.10
CA LEU A 10 34.06 -20.49 -14.39
C LEU A 10 33.33 -19.61 -13.37
N MET A 11 34.06 -18.84 -12.56
CA MET A 11 33.48 -17.92 -11.57
C MET A 11 32.56 -16.85 -12.21
N MET A 12 32.91 -16.33 -13.39
CA MET A 12 32.10 -15.34 -14.09
C MET A 12 30.81 -15.91 -14.69
N MET A 13 30.82 -17.18 -15.13
CA MET A 13 29.62 -17.86 -15.63
C MET A 13 28.65 -18.24 -14.49
N LEU A 14 29.17 -18.60 -13.31
CA LEU A 14 28.34 -18.91 -12.15
C LEU A 14 27.65 -17.67 -11.57
N THR A 15 28.28 -16.49 -11.59
CA THR A 15 27.68 -15.26 -11.05
C THR A 15 26.61 -14.66 -11.97
N ALA A 16 26.75 -14.81 -13.29
CA ALA A 16 25.76 -14.34 -14.26
C ALA A 16 24.43 -15.12 -14.22
N SER A 17 24.42 -16.33 -13.66
CA SER A 17 23.23 -17.19 -13.60
C SER A 17 22.24 -16.81 -12.49
N CYS A 18 22.67 -16.01 -11.51
CA CYS A 18 21.90 -15.73 -10.29
C CYS A 18 21.15 -14.39 -10.31
N VAL A 19 21.37 -13.52 -11.30
CA VAL A 19 20.57 -12.29 -11.45
C VAL A 19 19.31 -12.63 -12.24
N ARG A 20 18.38 -13.32 -11.56
CA ARG A 20 16.99 -13.37 -12.01
C ARG A 20 16.41 -11.98 -11.81
N ASN A 21 16.42 -11.20 -12.89
CA ASN A 21 15.64 -9.97 -13.03
C ASN A 21 14.15 -10.34 -12.93
N LEU A 22 13.66 -10.54 -11.72
CA LEU A 22 12.24 -10.35 -11.48
C LEU A 22 12.09 -8.86 -11.17
N PRO A 23 11.45 -8.07 -12.05
CA PRO A 23 10.89 -6.82 -11.59
C PRO A 23 9.86 -7.22 -10.53
N ALA A 24 10.23 -7.09 -9.27
CA ALA A 24 9.26 -7.12 -8.19
C ALA A 24 8.27 -6.03 -8.54
N LYS A 25 7.10 -6.42 -9.06
CA LYS A 25 6.03 -5.47 -9.31
C LYS A 25 5.78 -4.82 -7.95
N PRO A 26 6.01 -3.51 -7.79
CA PRO A 26 5.68 -2.87 -6.55
C PRO A 26 4.17 -3.06 -6.38
N GLU A 27 3.79 -3.86 -5.38
CA GLU A 27 2.40 -3.94 -4.97
C GLU A 27 2.09 -2.62 -4.28
N VAL A 28 1.44 -1.73 -5.02
CA VAL A 28 0.92 -0.48 -4.47
C VAL A 28 -0.40 -0.82 -3.81
N THR A 29 -0.33 -1.23 -2.56
CA THR A 29 -1.51 -1.39 -1.72
C THR A 29 -1.81 -0.06 -1.08
N ASP A 30 -2.92 0.57 -1.49
CA ASP A 30 -3.44 1.77 -0.86
C ASP A 30 -3.90 1.41 0.56
N THR A 31 -3.01 1.58 1.55
CA THR A 31 -3.34 1.38 2.98
C THR A 31 -4.29 2.45 3.51
N ALA A 32 -4.78 3.36 2.66
CA ALA A 32 -5.72 4.42 2.97
C ALA A 32 -6.92 3.93 3.81
N CYS A 33 -7.47 2.76 3.50
CA CYS A 33 -8.61 2.22 4.23
C CYS A 33 -8.25 1.70 5.63
N ASP A 34 -6.99 1.30 5.88
CA ASP A 34 -6.55 0.70 7.14
C ASP A 34 -6.32 1.74 8.24
N TRP A 35 -5.88 2.94 7.87
CA TRP A 35 -5.61 4.03 8.81
C TRP A 35 -6.73 5.07 8.93
N VAL A 36 -7.78 5.00 8.10
CA VAL A 36 -8.98 5.84 8.28
C VAL A 36 -9.78 5.35 9.49
N LYS A 37 -10.02 6.25 10.45
CA LYS A 37 -10.82 5.96 11.66
C LYS A 37 -12.16 6.71 11.62
N PRO A 38 -13.27 6.07 12.00
CA PRO A 38 -14.56 6.75 12.13
C PRO A 38 -14.50 7.87 13.19
N ILE A 39 -15.20 8.97 12.92
CA ILE A 39 -15.38 10.06 13.87
C ILE A 39 -16.66 9.81 14.66
N TYR A 40 -16.53 9.74 15.98
CA TYR A 40 -17.66 9.62 16.90
C TYR A 40 -17.83 10.95 17.63
N GLY A 41 -19.07 11.39 17.77
CA GLY A 41 -19.42 12.62 18.46
C GLY A 41 -20.83 12.56 19.00
N THR A 42 -21.10 13.34 20.04
CA THR A 42 -22.43 13.56 20.59
C THR A 42 -23.14 14.67 19.80
N ASP A 43 -24.45 14.83 20.00
CA ASP A 43 -25.23 15.88 19.31
C ASP A 43 -24.61 17.28 19.50
N HIS A 44 -24.11 17.58 20.70
CA HIS A 44 -23.43 18.84 20.99
C HIS A 44 -22.14 19.02 20.17
N ASP A 45 -21.33 17.97 20.02
CA ASP A 45 -20.09 18.01 19.23
C ASP A 45 -20.37 18.27 17.76
N TRP A 46 -21.50 17.76 17.24
CA TRP A 46 -21.93 18.05 15.89
C TRP A 46 -22.42 19.50 15.76
N ASP A 47 -23.16 20.03 16.73
CA ASP A 47 -23.71 21.38 16.65
C ASP A 47 -22.65 22.49 16.66
N VAL A 48 -21.52 22.27 17.33
CA VAL A 48 -20.41 23.22 17.35
C VAL A 48 -19.59 23.25 16.05
N LEU A 49 -19.74 22.25 15.17
CA LEU A 49 -19.02 22.22 13.90
C LEU A 49 -19.59 23.23 12.89
N GLU A 50 -18.68 23.86 12.15
CA GLU A 50 -19.04 24.69 11.01
C GLU A 50 -19.74 23.86 9.92
N GLN A 51 -20.68 24.49 9.21
CA GLN A 51 -21.42 23.83 8.13
C GLN A 51 -20.50 23.27 7.04
N GLN A 52 -19.36 23.91 6.77
CA GLN A 52 -18.40 23.42 5.78
C GLN A 52 -17.70 22.15 6.25
N THR A 53 -17.25 22.09 7.51
CA THR A 53 -16.66 20.89 8.10
C THR A 53 -17.64 19.71 8.08
N LYS A 54 -18.93 19.94 8.36
CA LYS A 54 -19.97 18.91 8.25
C LYS A 54 -20.08 18.36 6.82
N LYS A 55 -20.01 19.22 5.80
CA LYS A 55 -20.04 18.82 4.39
C LYS A 55 -18.80 18.02 4.01
N ASP A 56 -17.64 18.42 4.49
CA ASP A 56 -16.37 17.74 4.21
C ASP A 56 -16.33 16.34 4.86
N ILE A 57 -16.81 16.22 6.10
CA ILE A 57 -16.98 14.93 6.78
C ILE A 57 -17.96 14.04 6.01
N LEU A 58 -19.08 14.59 5.56
CA LEU A 58 -20.06 13.84 4.76
C LEU A 58 -19.48 13.36 3.42
N ALA A 59 -18.72 14.22 2.74
CA ALA A 59 -18.04 13.86 1.49
C ALA A 59 -17.00 12.76 1.73
N HIS A 60 -16.20 12.87 2.80
CA HIS A 60 -15.24 11.86 3.21
C HIS A 60 -15.91 10.52 3.51
N ASN A 61 -17.01 10.51 4.27
CA ASN A 61 -17.76 9.29 4.61
C ASN A 61 -18.29 8.60 3.34
N LYS A 62 -18.88 9.35 2.41
CA LYS A 62 -19.32 8.80 1.11
C LYS A 62 -18.16 8.22 0.29
N ALA A 63 -17.03 8.92 0.25
CA ALA A 63 -15.84 8.43 -0.45
C ALA A 63 -15.30 7.14 0.20
N TRP A 64 -15.21 7.10 1.52
CA TRP A 64 -14.82 5.90 2.25
C TRP A 64 -15.79 4.75 2.00
N GLN A 65 -17.09 5.00 1.94
CA GLN A 65 -18.09 3.98 1.65
C GLN A 65 -17.86 3.31 0.29
N VAL A 66 -17.55 4.10 -0.75
CA VAL A 66 -17.34 3.58 -2.11
C VAL A 66 -16.00 2.86 -2.23
N ASN A 67 -14.94 3.40 -1.61
CA ASN A 67 -13.57 2.90 -1.81
C ASN A 67 -13.19 1.80 -0.81
N CYS A 68 -13.67 1.87 0.43
CA CYS A 68 -13.22 1.03 1.53
C CYS A 68 -14.28 0.03 2.03
N GLN A 69 -15.58 0.34 1.97
CA GLN A 69 -16.60 -0.64 2.38
C GLN A 69 -16.71 -1.80 1.37
N LYS A 70 -16.42 -1.53 0.09
CA LYS A 70 -16.52 -2.52 -0.99
C LYS A 70 -15.45 -3.63 -0.92
N SER A 71 -14.34 -3.36 -0.23
CA SER A 71 -13.22 -4.28 -0.03
C SER A 71 -13.33 -5.12 1.26
N GLY A 72 -14.47 -5.07 1.97
CA GLY A 72 -14.75 -5.79 3.23
C GLY A 72 -14.77 -7.33 3.20
N ARG A 73 -13.89 -7.97 2.41
CA ARG A 73 -13.40 -9.34 2.59
C ARG A 73 -11.88 -9.40 2.80
N SER A 74 -11.22 -8.29 3.10
CA SER A 74 -9.77 -8.25 3.36
C SER A 74 -9.39 -7.86 4.78
N SER A 75 -10.34 -7.86 5.72
CA SER A 75 -10.07 -7.65 7.15
C SER A 75 -10.77 -8.70 8.01
N GLN A 76 -10.37 -9.96 7.81
CA GLN A 76 -10.29 -10.96 8.87
C GLN A 76 -8.83 -11.37 9.02
#